data_AF-A0A7Y5F8W9-F1
#
_entry.id   AF-A0A7Y5F8W9-F1
#
_cell.length_a   1.000
_cell.length_b   1.000
_cell.length_c   1.000
_cell.angle_alpha   90.00
_cell.angle_beta   90.00
_cell.angle_gamma   90.00
#
_symmetry.space_group_name_H-M   'P 1'
#
loop_
_entity.id
_entity.type
_entity.pdbx_description
1 polymer ?
#
loop_
_entity_poly.entity_id
_entity_poly.type
_entity_poly.pdbx_seq_one_letter_code
_entity_poly.pdbx_strand_id
1 'polypeptide(L)'
;MGNTTWGSRYRTALFFSLATAIAAPSFALLELFGSQPMPAVSSWPEDLRDLMNDKGRFAGSIGPIADSHAYYAGDTNVLNAFLDKLGGLKGTTIHATIPKRDFAIKMKEFDGTDRIVVADWILHVAERIADRPDLERFEGQALYVDVAINPANKVRLSDLDVPLAFDVTACEAYKEFERKHRERQEQESDKTSEDR
;
A
#
# COMPACT_ATOMS: atom_id res chain seq x y z
N MET A 1 -82.69 21.85 -26.77
CA MET A 1 -82.37 23.26 -27.07
C MET A 1 -81.68 23.86 -25.85
N GLY A 2 -80.48 24.44 -26.00
CA GLY A 2 -79.86 25.25 -24.93
C GLY A 2 -78.39 24.98 -24.61
N ASN A 3 -77.49 25.47 -25.46
CA ASN A 3 -76.15 26.06 -25.27
C ASN A 3 -75.25 25.76 -24.04
N THR A 4 -74.05 25.25 -24.36
CA THR A 4 -72.68 25.76 -24.11
C THR A 4 -72.39 26.77 -22.97
N THR A 5 -71.42 26.44 -22.11
CA THR A 5 -70.26 27.29 -21.69
C THR A 5 -69.24 26.39 -20.95
N TRP A 6 -68.04 26.16 -21.48
CA TRP A 6 -66.76 26.87 -21.26
C TRP A 6 -66.26 26.92 -19.80
N GLY A 7 -65.12 26.27 -19.54
CA GLY A 7 -64.41 26.36 -18.26
C GLY A 7 -63.22 25.41 -18.13
N SER A 8 -62.37 25.30 -19.16
CA SER A 8 -61.09 24.59 -19.06
C SER A 8 -60.18 25.36 -18.09
N ARG A 9 -59.97 24.80 -16.90
CA ARG A 9 -58.90 25.21 -15.99
C ARG A 9 -57.86 24.10 -15.94
N TYR A 10 -56.81 24.29 -16.72
CA TYR A 10 -55.57 23.52 -16.65
C TYR A 10 -55.05 23.54 -15.21
N ARG A 11 -55.13 22.40 -14.52
CA ARG A 11 -54.37 22.16 -13.29
C ARG A 11 -52.96 21.76 -13.73
N THR A 12 -52.03 22.71 -13.63
CA THR A 12 -50.60 22.47 -13.76
C THR A 12 -50.16 21.50 -12.67
N ALA A 13 -50.09 20.22 -12.99
CA ALA A 13 -49.40 19.25 -12.16
C ALA A 13 -47.90 19.52 -12.30
N LEU A 14 -47.34 20.24 -11.32
CA LEU A 14 -45.90 20.30 -11.09
C LEU A 14 -45.43 18.89 -10.71
N PHE A 15 -45.09 18.10 -11.71
CA PHE A 15 -44.26 16.92 -11.53
C PHE A 15 -42.85 17.41 -11.19
N PHE A 16 -42.59 17.61 -9.91
CA PHE A 16 -41.23 17.52 -9.39
C PHE A 16 -40.77 16.08 -9.62
N SER A 17 -40.18 15.82 -10.78
CA SER A 17 -39.26 14.70 -10.92
C SER A 17 -38.06 15.05 -10.05
N LEU A 18 -38.13 14.60 -8.79
CA LEU A 18 -36.95 14.41 -7.95
C LEU A 18 -36.12 13.35 -8.66
N ALA A 19 -35.32 13.79 -9.63
CA ALA A 19 -34.25 12.99 -10.18
C ALA A 19 -33.26 12.80 -9.03
N THR A 20 -33.47 11.74 -8.26
CA THR A 20 -32.47 11.19 -7.37
C THR A 20 -31.29 10.86 -8.26
N ALA A 21 -30.33 11.79 -8.34
CA ALA A 21 -29.00 11.48 -8.79
C ALA A 21 -28.54 10.39 -7.83
N ILE A 22 -28.66 9.14 -8.28
CA ILE A 22 -27.96 8.01 -7.68
C ILE A 22 -26.51 8.39 -7.88
N ALA A 23 -25.93 9.06 -6.89
CA ALA A 23 -24.49 9.17 -6.75
C ALA A 23 -24.02 7.73 -6.74
N ALA A 24 -23.55 7.26 -7.89
CA ALA A 24 -22.84 6.00 -7.95
C ALA A 24 -21.77 6.12 -6.86
N PRO A 25 -21.71 5.18 -5.89
CA PRO A 25 -20.60 5.18 -4.96
C PRO A 25 -19.35 5.11 -5.84
N SER A 26 -18.58 6.18 -5.81
CA SER A 26 -17.25 6.24 -6.40
C SER A 26 -16.42 5.23 -5.62
N PHE A 27 -16.54 3.95 -5.97
CA PHE A 27 -15.48 3.00 -5.72
C PHE A 27 -14.29 3.60 -6.44
N ALA A 28 -13.43 4.29 -5.70
CA ALA A 28 -12.18 4.77 -6.25
C ALA A 28 -11.51 3.56 -6.89
N LEU A 29 -11.47 3.58 -8.21
CA LEU A 29 -10.90 2.48 -8.98
C LEU A 29 -9.45 2.36 -8.51
N LEU A 30 -9.06 1.18 -8.05
CA LEU A 30 -7.66 0.85 -7.91
C LEU A 30 -7.04 0.99 -9.31
N GLU A 31 -6.24 2.03 -9.52
CA GLU A 31 -5.56 2.20 -10.81
C GLU A 31 -4.33 1.28 -10.81
N LEU A 32 -4.25 0.38 -11.79
CA LEU A 32 -3.16 -0.58 -11.94
C LEU A 32 -2.19 -0.10 -13.01
N PHE A 33 -0.92 0.03 -12.64
CA PHE A 33 0.11 0.59 -13.54
C PHE A 33 1.01 -0.46 -14.18
N GLY A 34 0.92 -1.74 -13.78
CA GLY A 34 1.82 -2.78 -14.28
C GLY A 34 3.30 -2.33 -14.21
N SER A 35 4.02 -2.39 -15.33
CA SER A 35 5.39 -1.90 -15.46
C SER A 35 5.51 -0.40 -15.78
N GLN A 36 4.41 0.31 -16.06
CA GLN A 36 4.43 1.76 -16.31
C GLN A 36 4.66 2.52 -15.01
N PRO A 37 5.44 3.62 -15.02
CA PRO A 37 5.63 4.43 -13.82
C PRO A 37 4.30 4.87 -13.21
N MET A 38 4.17 4.71 -11.89
CA MET A 38 3.04 5.27 -11.15
C MET A 38 3.18 6.79 -11.09
N PRO A 39 2.08 7.54 -11.18
CA PRO A 39 2.10 8.99 -11.10
C PRO A 39 2.62 9.45 -9.74
N ALA A 40 3.21 10.64 -9.72
CA ALA A 40 3.70 11.24 -8.49
C ALA A 40 2.53 11.59 -7.57
N VAL A 41 2.60 11.14 -6.31
CA VAL A 41 1.70 11.56 -5.24
C VAL A 41 2.37 12.73 -4.52
N SER A 42 1.72 13.90 -4.49
CA SER A 42 2.33 15.16 -4.05
C SER A 42 2.76 15.19 -2.57
N SER A 43 2.15 14.32 -1.76
CA SER A 43 2.40 14.19 -0.32
C SER A 43 3.60 13.30 -0.01
N TRP A 44 4.14 12.57 -0.98
CA TRP A 44 5.27 11.68 -0.76
C TRP A 44 6.60 12.41 -0.94
N PRO A 45 7.63 12.05 -0.13
CA PRO A 45 8.99 12.48 -0.44
C PRO A 45 9.46 11.87 -1.77
N GLU A 46 10.34 12.59 -2.47
CA GLU A 46 10.85 12.18 -3.79
C GLU A 46 11.50 10.80 -3.76
N ASP A 47 12.33 10.53 -2.75
CA ASP A 47 13.01 9.25 -2.58
C ASP A 47 12.03 8.07 -2.43
N LEU A 48 10.86 8.30 -1.82
CA LEU A 48 9.81 7.27 -1.71
C LEU A 48 9.14 7.01 -3.07
N ARG A 49 8.89 8.07 -3.84
CA ARG A 49 8.35 7.94 -5.21
C ARG A 49 9.31 7.18 -6.11
N ASP A 50 10.61 7.41 -5.96
CA ASP A 50 11.66 6.70 -6.70
C ASP A 50 11.70 5.22 -6.30
N LEU A 51 11.62 4.92 -5.00
CA LEU A 51 11.48 3.55 -4.51
C LEU A 51 10.25 2.86 -5.06
N MET A 52 9.08 3.52 -5.00
CA MET A 52 7.81 3.03 -5.54
C MET A 52 7.83 2.78 -7.05
N ASN A 53 8.82 3.31 -7.77
CA ASN A 53 9.02 3.10 -9.20
C ASN A 53 10.36 2.44 -9.54
N ASP A 54 11.03 1.83 -8.56
CA ASP A 54 12.34 1.19 -8.76
C ASP A 54 12.25 0.06 -9.80
N LYS A 55 13.37 -0.21 -10.48
CA LYS A 55 13.44 -1.14 -11.63
C LYS A 55 13.00 -2.57 -11.30
N GLY A 56 13.02 -2.98 -10.04
CA GLY A 56 12.52 -4.29 -9.61
C GLY A 56 10.98 -4.42 -9.59
N ARG A 57 10.24 -3.32 -9.73
CA ARG A 57 8.78 -3.32 -9.70
C ARG A 57 8.21 -3.88 -11.00
N PHE A 58 7.32 -4.86 -10.89
CA PHE A 58 6.58 -5.40 -12.04
C PHE A 58 5.10 -4.99 -12.05
N ALA A 59 4.55 -4.60 -10.90
CA ALA A 59 3.19 -4.07 -10.79
C ALA A 59 3.11 -3.01 -9.70
N GLY A 60 2.13 -2.12 -9.81
CA GLY A 60 1.76 -1.24 -8.72
C GLY A 60 0.36 -0.70 -8.88
N SER A 61 -0.16 -0.16 -7.79
CA SER A 61 -1.46 0.49 -7.74
C SER A 61 -1.47 1.66 -6.79
N ILE A 62 -2.25 2.68 -7.13
CA ILE A 62 -2.61 3.77 -6.23
C ILE A 62 -4.11 3.64 -5.95
N GLY A 63 -4.43 3.40 -4.68
CA GLY A 63 -5.80 3.33 -4.18
C GLY A 63 -6.37 4.70 -3.82
N PRO A 64 -7.64 4.73 -3.37
CA PRO A 64 -8.22 5.93 -2.77
C PRO A 64 -7.32 6.48 -1.67
N ILE A 65 -7.14 7.80 -1.61
CA ILE A 65 -6.43 8.48 -0.52
C ILE A 65 -4.97 7.96 -0.39
N ALA A 66 -4.33 7.75 -1.54
CA ALA A 66 -2.92 7.34 -1.65
C ALA A 66 -2.54 6.01 -0.95
N ASP A 67 -3.52 5.15 -0.66
CA ASP A 67 -3.26 3.77 -0.24
C ASP A 67 -2.65 2.96 -1.40
N SER A 68 -1.34 2.86 -1.42
CA SER A 68 -0.60 2.48 -2.63
C SER A 68 0.27 1.26 -2.40
N HIS A 69 0.34 0.41 -3.42
CA HIS A 69 1.06 -0.85 -3.38
C HIS A 69 2.01 -0.93 -4.56
N ALA A 70 3.25 -1.36 -4.34
CA ALA A 70 4.19 -1.71 -5.38
C ALA A 70 4.70 -3.14 -5.15
N TYR A 71 4.71 -3.93 -6.22
CA TYR A 71 5.00 -5.36 -6.18
C TYR A 71 6.30 -5.64 -6.91
N TYR A 72 7.20 -6.35 -6.24
CA TYR A 72 8.57 -6.57 -6.69
C TYR A 72 8.89 -8.05 -6.80
N ALA A 73 9.78 -8.33 -7.75
CA ALA A 73 10.39 -9.64 -7.90
C ALA A 73 11.92 -9.52 -7.73
N GLY A 74 12.54 -10.52 -7.12
CA GLY A 74 13.97 -10.56 -6.93
C GLY A 74 14.41 -11.56 -5.87
N ASP A 75 15.72 -11.67 -5.70
CA ASP A 75 16.32 -12.51 -4.68
C ASP A 75 16.64 -11.69 -3.40
N THR A 76 17.32 -12.35 -2.46
CA THR A 76 17.68 -11.73 -1.18
C THR A 76 18.63 -10.53 -1.34
N ASN A 77 19.50 -10.53 -2.35
CA ASN A 77 20.43 -9.43 -2.58
C ASN A 77 19.69 -8.19 -3.08
N VAL A 78 18.75 -8.38 -4.01
CA VAL A 78 17.90 -7.30 -4.52
C VAL A 78 17.05 -6.72 -3.39
N LEU A 79 16.49 -7.57 -2.53
CA LEU A 79 15.72 -7.13 -1.37
C LEU A 79 16.59 -6.38 -0.35
N ASN A 80 17.78 -6.87 0.00
CA ASN A 80 18.66 -6.15 0.94
C ASN A 80 19.05 -4.76 0.40
N ALA A 81 19.36 -4.64 -0.90
CA ALA A 81 19.62 -3.34 -1.51
C ALA A 81 18.39 -2.41 -1.50
N PHE A 82 17.19 -2.98 -1.62
CA PHE A 82 15.94 -2.22 -1.49
C PHE A 82 15.71 -1.75 -0.05
N LEU A 83 15.90 -2.62 0.94
CA LEU A 83 15.74 -2.30 2.37
C LEU A 83 16.73 -1.23 2.82
N ASP A 84 17.97 -1.27 2.33
CA ASP A 84 18.99 -0.24 2.60
C ASP A 84 18.56 1.14 2.09
N LYS A 85 18.13 1.24 0.81
CA LYS A 85 17.57 2.48 0.26
C LYS A 85 16.36 2.97 1.05
N LEU A 86 15.48 2.04 1.42
CA LEU A 86 14.28 2.35 2.20
C LEU A 86 14.65 2.89 3.59
N GLY A 87 15.68 2.34 4.24
CA GLY A 87 16.17 2.83 5.53
C GLY A 87 16.86 4.18 5.50
N GLY A 88 17.22 4.67 4.31
CA GLY A 88 17.67 6.03 4.10
C GLY A 88 16.56 7.10 4.14
N LEU A 89 15.27 6.71 4.10
CA LEU A 89 14.17 7.65 4.10
C LEU A 89 14.05 8.36 5.45
N LYS A 90 14.15 9.70 5.43
CA LYS A 90 14.03 10.53 6.63
C LYS A 90 12.56 10.86 6.92
N GLY A 91 12.20 10.84 8.20
CA GLY A 91 10.87 11.29 8.65
C GLY A 91 9.73 10.32 8.33
N THR A 92 10.05 9.05 8.06
CA THR A 92 9.09 8.00 7.75
C THR A 92 9.28 6.84 8.73
N THR A 93 8.20 6.32 9.30
CA THR A 93 8.29 5.04 10.03
C THR A 93 8.10 3.91 9.07
N ILE A 94 9.05 2.98 9.11
CA ILE A 94 9.12 1.84 8.23
C ILE A 94 8.86 0.60 9.07
N HIS A 95 7.85 -0.14 8.67
CA HIS A 95 7.50 -1.43 9.23
C HIS A 95 7.87 -2.53 8.24
N ALA A 96 8.43 -3.62 8.72
CA ALA A 96 8.70 -4.81 7.91
C ALA A 96 7.87 -5.98 8.43
N THR A 97 7.05 -6.54 7.55
CA THR A 97 6.17 -7.68 7.85
C THR A 97 6.65 -8.92 7.11
N ILE A 98 6.79 -10.04 7.82
CA ILE A 98 7.19 -11.34 7.24
C ILE A 98 6.05 -12.37 7.42
N PRO A 99 5.08 -12.42 6.49
CA PRO A 99 3.97 -13.36 6.58
C PRO A 99 4.31 -14.77 6.09
N LYS A 100 3.46 -15.73 6.46
CA LYS A 100 3.46 -17.11 5.93
C LYS A 100 2.48 -17.26 4.77
N ARG A 101 2.53 -16.38 3.77
CA ARG A 101 1.67 -16.47 2.59
C ARG A 101 2.38 -15.98 1.33
N ASP A 102 1.97 -16.54 0.21
CA ASP A 102 2.35 -16.02 -1.09
C ASP A 102 1.55 -14.78 -1.46
N PHE A 103 2.21 -13.82 -2.09
CA PHE A 103 1.59 -12.62 -2.65
C PHE A 103 1.24 -12.86 -4.11
N ALA A 104 0.34 -13.81 -4.36
CA ALA A 104 -0.16 -14.07 -5.70
C ALA A 104 -1.10 -12.93 -6.15
N ILE A 105 -0.75 -12.26 -7.24
CA ILE A 105 -1.51 -11.16 -7.81
C ILE A 105 -1.95 -11.58 -9.20
N LYS A 106 -3.22 -11.33 -9.51
CA LYS A 106 -3.73 -11.46 -10.87
C LYS A 106 -3.41 -10.18 -11.64
N MET A 107 -2.56 -10.27 -12.64
CA MET A 107 -2.21 -9.18 -13.54
C MET A 107 -2.80 -9.42 -14.92
N LYS A 108 -3.22 -8.35 -15.58
CA LYS A 108 -3.60 -8.38 -16.99
C LYS A 108 -2.44 -7.84 -17.83
N GLU A 109 -1.90 -8.67 -18.71
CA GLU A 109 -0.86 -8.25 -19.64
C GLU A 109 -1.45 -7.37 -20.77
N PHE A 110 -0.57 -6.70 -21.52
CA PHE A 110 -0.97 -5.83 -22.64
C PHE A 110 -1.73 -6.57 -23.75
N ASP A 111 -1.52 -7.87 -23.89
CA ASP A 111 -2.24 -8.73 -24.83
C ASP A 111 -3.66 -9.10 -24.34
N GLY A 112 -4.04 -8.65 -23.14
CA GLY A 112 -5.32 -8.93 -22.50
C GLY A 112 -5.37 -10.26 -21.74
N THR A 113 -4.27 -11.02 -21.70
CA THR A 113 -4.18 -12.28 -20.98
C THR A 113 -4.03 -12.05 -19.48
N ASP A 114 -4.80 -12.80 -18.69
CA ASP A 114 -4.64 -12.83 -17.24
C ASP A 114 -3.47 -13.75 -16.86
N ARG A 115 -2.53 -13.24 -16.06
CA ARG A 115 -1.47 -14.04 -15.44
C ARG A 115 -1.50 -13.92 -13.93
N ILE A 116 -1.20 -15.02 -13.25
CA ILE A 116 -0.93 -15.01 -11.82
C ILE A 116 0.58 -14.86 -11.64
N VAL A 117 0.98 -13.78 -11.00
CA VAL A 117 2.38 -13.50 -10.66
C VAL A 117 2.51 -13.51 -9.15
N VAL A 118 3.56 -14.14 -8.62
CA VAL A 118 3.86 -14.15 -7.19
C VAL A 118 4.91 -13.07 -6.94
N ALA A 119 4.58 -12.08 -6.12
CA ALA A 119 5.56 -11.10 -5.66
C ALA A 119 6.48 -11.73 -4.60
N ASP A 120 7.76 -11.35 -4.65
CA ASP A 120 8.74 -11.69 -3.62
C ASP A 120 8.61 -10.72 -2.43
N TRP A 121 8.24 -9.46 -2.67
CA TRP A 121 7.83 -8.52 -1.63
C TRP A 121 6.89 -7.43 -2.17
N ILE A 122 6.20 -6.77 -1.25
CA ILE A 122 5.28 -5.67 -1.49
C ILE A 122 5.76 -4.46 -0.69
N LEU A 123 5.87 -3.30 -1.33
CA LEU A 123 5.93 -2.01 -0.63
C LEU A 123 4.51 -1.44 -0.56
N HIS A 124 4.04 -1.20 0.65
CA HIS A 124 2.75 -0.60 0.95
C HIS A 124 2.98 0.78 1.57
N VAL A 125 2.27 1.79 1.06
CA VAL A 125 2.35 3.18 1.52
C VAL A 125 0.94 3.66 1.81
N ALA A 126 0.72 4.23 3.00
CA ALA A 126 -0.57 4.81 3.39
C ALA A 126 -0.38 6.19 4.03
N GLU A 127 -1.17 7.17 3.59
CA GLU A 127 -1.18 8.55 4.13
C GLU A 127 -2.12 8.72 5.33
N ARG A 128 -3.00 7.74 5.58
CA ARG A 128 -3.96 7.78 6.69
C ARG A 128 -4.12 6.41 7.32
N ILE A 129 -3.84 6.35 8.61
CA ILE A 129 -3.90 5.13 9.43
C ILE A 129 -5.33 4.89 9.99
N ALA A 130 -6.28 5.78 9.70
CA ALA A 130 -7.56 5.92 10.40
C ALA A 130 -8.46 4.67 10.41
N ASP A 131 -8.17 3.64 9.61
CA ASP A 131 -8.95 2.40 9.53
C ASP A 131 -8.13 1.12 9.85
N ARG A 132 -6.95 1.27 10.49
CA ARG A 132 -6.05 0.15 10.86
C ARG A 132 -5.74 0.17 12.37
N PRO A 133 -6.57 -0.48 13.21
CA PRO A 133 -6.36 -0.50 14.67
C PRO A 133 -5.04 -1.18 15.09
N ASP A 134 -4.47 -2.05 14.24
CA ASP A 134 -3.13 -2.63 14.40
C ASP A 134 -1.99 -1.60 14.30
N LEU A 135 -2.30 -0.40 13.80
CA LEU A 135 -1.34 0.67 13.53
C LEU A 135 -1.58 1.93 14.38
N GLU A 136 -2.48 1.88 15.37
CA GLU A 136 -2.77 3.01 16.30
C GLU A 136 -1.51 3.57 16.97
N ARG A 137 -0.50 2.73 17.24
CA ARG A 137 0.80 3.17 17.81
C ARG A 137 1.58 4.17 16.93
N PHE A 138 1.16 4.34 15.67
CA PHE A 138 1.76 5.26 14.71
C PHE A 138 0.86 6.48 14.41
N GLU A 139 -0.21 6.68 15.17
CA GLU A 139 -1.12 7.83 15.04
C GLU A 139 -0.34 9.15 15.19
N GLY A 140 -0.52 10.07 14.24
CA GLY A 140 0.19 11.35 14.17
C GLY A 140 1.37 11.40 13.19
N GLN A 141 1.74 10.28 12.59
CA GLN A 141 2.74 10.26 11.52
C GLN A 141 2.13 10.63 10.16
N ALA A 142 2.92 11.37 9.35
CA ALA A 142 2.47 11.88 8.06
C ALA A 142 2.36 10.79 6.98
N LEU A 143 3.11 9.69 7.12
CA LEU A 143 3.18 8.63 6.13
C LEU A 143 3.63 7.32 6.78
N TYR A 144 2.86 6.25 6.54
CA TYR A 144 3.17 4.90 6.98
C TYR A 144 3.69 4.08 5.80
N VAL A 145 4.80 3.36 6.02
CA VAL A 145 5.38 2.46 5.01
C VAL A 145 5.53 1.06 5.60
N ASP A 146 4.93 0.08 4.94
CA ASP A 146 5.10 -1.34 5.25
C ASP A 146 5.79 -2.05 4.09
N VAL A 147 6.76 -2.91 4.41
CA VAL A 147 7.33 -3.84 3.45
C VAL A 147 6.96 -5.26 3.85
N ALA A 148 6.11 -5.91 3.05
CA ALA A 148 5.69 -7.28 3.27
C ALA A 148 6.56 -8.23 2.44
N ILE A 149 7.29 -9.14 3.10
CA ILE A 149 8.31 -10.00 2.48
C ILE A 149 7.78 -11.43 2.37
N ASN A 150 7.84 -12.05 1.18
CA ASN A 150 7.47 -13.45 0.98
C ASN A 150 8.70 -14.35 1.06
N PRO A 151 8.95 -15.02 2.20
CA PRO A 151 10.11 -15.91 2.35
C PRO A 151 9.93 -17.28 1.68
N ALA A 152 8.75 -17.59 1.14
CA ALA A 152 8.49 -18.90 0.52
C ALA A 152 9.09 -19.03 -0.89
N ASN A 153 9.61 -17.95 -1.47
CA ASN A 153 10.11 -17.92 -2.84
C ASN A 153 11.65 -17.77 -2.90
N LYS A 154 12.18 -16.71 -3.51
CA LYS A 154 13.63 -16.52 -3.74
C LYS A 154 14.36 -15.82 -2.58
N VAL A 155 13.61 -15.34 -1.58
CA VAL A 155 14.15 -14.65 -0.42
C VAL A 155 14.51 -15.65 0.67
N ARG A 156 15.76 -15.61 1.13
CA ARG A 156 16.28 -16.44 2.21
C ARG A 156 16.36 -15.62 3.49
N LEU A 157 15.52 -15.96 4.46
CA LEU A 157 15.47 -15.25 5.75
C LEU A 157 16.80 -15.26 6.51
N SER A 158 17.64 -16.29 6.32
CA SER A 158 18.96 -16.37 6.95
C SER A 158 19.93 -15.27 6.50
N ASP A 159 19.72 -14.75 5.29
CA ASP A 159 20.62 -13.80 4.62
C ASP A 159 19.99 -12.40 4.52
N LEU A 160 18.79 -12.23 5.09
CA LEU A 160 18.03 -10.99 5.05
C LEU A 160 18.61 -9.99 6.05
N ASP A 161 19.00 -8.82 5.54
CA ASP A 161 19.58 -7.73 6.32
C ASP A 161 18.57 -6.60 6.47
N VAL A 162 17.67 -6.75 7.44
CA VAL A 162 16.70 -5.70 7.78
C VAL A 162 17.40 -4.63 8.63
N PRO A 163 17.37 -3.34 8.22
CA PRO A 163 17.95 -2.25 9.00
C PRO A 163 17.38 -2.19 10.42
N LEU A 164 18.23 -1.89 11.40
CA LEU A 164 17.83 -1.82 12.81
C LEU A 164 16.81 -0.72 13.12
N ALA A 165 16.65 0.25 12.23
CA ALA A 165 15.63 1.28 12.35
C ALA A 165 14.21 0.77 12.07
N PHE A 166 14.06 -0.43 11.50
CA PHE A 166 12.76 -0.97 11.12
C PHE A 166 12.15 -1.70 12.30
N ASP A 167 10.85 -1.54 12.49
CA ASP A 167 10.11 -2.47 13.35
C ASP A 167 9.75 -3.72 12.54
N VAL A 168 9.97 -4.90 13.11
CA VAL A 168 9.76 -6.18 12.42
C VAL A 168 8.65 -6.96 13.09
N THR A 169 7.64 -7.34 12.30
CA THR A 169 6.63 -8.32 12.71
C THR A 169 6.75 -9.58 11.87
N ALA A 170 6.98 -10.72 12.52
CA ALA A 170 7.02 -12.01 11.85
C ALA A 170 5.87 -12.91 12.32
N CYS A 171 5.34 -13.72 11.40
CA CYS A 171 4.42 -14.80 11.78
C CYS A 171 5.13 -15.88 12.62
N GLU A 172 4.35 -16.75 13.27
CA GLU A 172 4.85 -17.81 14.18
C GLU A 172 6.00 -18.65 13.61
N ALA A 173 5.95 -19.01 12.33
CA ALA A 173 6.99 -19.80 11.68
C ALA A 173 8.37 -19.09 11.63
N TYR A 174 8.39 -17.77 11.78
CA TYR A 174 9.57 -16.92 11.62
C TYR A 174 9.84 -16.05 12.86
N LYS A 175 9.25 -16.37 14.02
CA LYS A 175 9.47 -15.62 15.27
C LYS A 175 10.92 -15.58 15.73
N GLU A 176 11.70 -16.59 15.39
CA GLU A 176 13.13 -16.61 15.68
C GLU A 176 13.90 -15.50 14.93
N PHE A 177 13.47 -15.16 13.71
CA PHE A 177 14.05 -14.04 12.96
C PHE A 177 13.73 -12.71 13.65
N GLU A 178 12.47 -12.50 14.03
CA GLU A 178 12.02 -11.30 14.76
C GLU A 178 12.79 -11.15 16.09
N ARG A 179 12.92 -12.24 16.87
CA ARG A 179 13.66 -12.25 18.13
C ARG A 179 15.11 -11.81 17.93
N LYS A 180 15.83 -12.42 16.98
CA LYS A 180 17.23 -12.05 16.67
C LYS A 180 17.36 -10.60 16.22
N HIS A 181 16.40 -10.07 15.46
CA HIS A 181 16.43 -8.67 15.05
C HIS A 181 16.27 -7.74 16.26
N ARG A 182 15.33 -8.02 17.15
CA ARG A 182 15.13 -7.26 18.39
C ARG A 182 16.37 -7.26 19.29
N GLU A 183 17.00 -8.41 19.48
CA GLU A 183 18.23 -8.51 20.27
C GLU A 183 19.37 -7.67 19.69
N ARG A 184 19.47 -7.57 18.37
CA ARG A 184 20.45 -6.66 17.73
C ARG A 184 20.12 -5.19 18.00
N GLN A 185 18.85 -4.81 18.00
CA GLN A 185 18.42 -3.43 18.32
C GLN A 185 18.77 -3.07 19.77
N GLU A 186 18.51 -3.97 20.72
CA GLU A 186 18.81 -3.77 22.15
C GLU A 186 20.32 -3.60 22.38
N GLN A 187 21.15 -4.48 21.79
CA GLN A 187 22.61 -4.40 21.92
C GLN A 187 23.21 -3.10 21.37
N GLU A 188 22.62 -2.53 20.31
CA GLU A 188 23.10 -1.28 19.71
C GLU A 188 22.69 -0.06 20.54
N SER A 189 21.50 -0.11 21.15
CA SER A 189 21.04 0.90 22.11
C SER A 189 21.94 0.96 23.34
N ASP A 190 22.32 -0.20 23.88
CA ASP A 190 23.16 -0.28 25.09
C ASP A 190 24.55 0.32 24.83
N LYS A 191 25.20 -0.01 23.71
CA LYS A 191 26.50 0.59 23.34
C LYS A 191 26.44 2.12 23.23
N THR A 192 25.37 2.64 22.62
CA THR A 192 25.20 4.08 22.43
C THR A 192 25.00 4.82 23.76
N SER A 193 24.56 4.12 24.81
CA SER A 193 24.40 4.67 26.16
C SER A 193 25.69 4.68 26.98
N GLU A 194 26.64 3.78 26.71
CA GLU A 194 27.95 3.72 27.39
C GLU A 194 28.95 4.77 26.87
N ASP A 195 28.78 5.22 25.62
CA ASP A 195 29.63 6.23 24.98
C ASP A 195 29.24 7.70 25.32
N ARG A 196 28.22 7.92 26.16
CA ARG A 196 27.71 9.25 26.57
C ARG A 196 28.06 9.60 28.01
#